data_AF-A0A966SY73-F1
#
_entry.id   AF-A0A966SY73-F1
#
_cell.length_a   1.000
_cell.length_b   1.000
_cell.length_c   1.000
_cell.angle_alpha   90.00
_cell.angle_beta   90.00
_cell.angle_gamma   90.00
#
_symmetry.space_group_name_H-M   'P 1'
#
loop_
_entity.id
_entity.type
_entity.pdbx_description
1 polymer ?
#
loop_
_entity_poly.entity_id
_entity_poly.type
_entity_poly.pdbx_seq_one_letter_code
_entity_poly.pdbx_strand_id
1 'polypeptide(L)'
;MEKPDVEIARSRLRVPGLASGTYLSWFGIHAMTPRLFGILEDDYRLGRKERGEIQLTSAQARLCGEEPYLATIVSGARHDTGDPMAWLATQDALRPRS
;
A
#
# COMPACT_ATOMS: atom_id res chain seq x y z
N MET A 1 -4.89 1.85 -4.56
CA MET A 1 -5.75 2.79 -3.80
C MET A 1 -5.62 2.44 -2.33
N GLU A 2 -5.30 3.41 -1.48
CA GLU A 2 -5.09 3.18 -0.04
C GLU A 2 -6.44 3.04 0.65
N LYS A 3 -6.60 2.00 1.46
CA LYS A 3 -7.73 1.79 2.40
C LYS A 3 -9.11 2.20 1.84
N PRO A 4 -9.55 1.62 0.71
CA PRO A 4 -10.87 1.90 0.20
C PRO A 4 -11.96 1.31 1.08
N ASP A 5 -13.16 1.86 1.01
CA ASP A 5 -14.32 1.16 1.53
C ASP A 5 -14.64 -0.12 0.72
N VAL A 6 -15.53 -0.93 1.30
CA VAL A 6 -15.90 -2.24 0.75
C VAL A 6 -16.59 -2.12 -0.61
N GLU A 7 -17.38 -1.06 -0.82
CA GLU A 7 -18.13 -0.87 -2.05
C GLU A 7 -17.21 -0.50 -3.20
N ILE A 8 -16.27 0.42 -2.97
CA ILE A 8 -15.27 0.80 -3.97
C ILE A 8 -14.36 -0.40 -4.28
N ALA A 9 -13.96 -1.18 -3.28
CA ALA A 9 -13.16 -2.39 -3.52
C ALA A 9 -13.89 -3.35 -4.48
N ARG A 10 -15.15 -3.69 -4.19
CA ARG A 10 -15.97 -4.61 -5.01
C ARG A 10 -16.20 -4.12 -6.44
N SER A 11 -16.44 -2.82 -6.58
CA SER A 11 -16.79 -2.23 -7.88
C SER A 11 -15.58 -1.94 -8.76
N ARG A 12 -14.44 -1.54 -8.18
CA ARG A 12 -13.30 -0.99 -8.94
C ARG A 12 -11.98 -1.76 -8.82
N LEU A 13 -11.82 -2.67 -7.86
CA LEU A 13 -10.52 -3.31 -7.59
C LEU A 13 -10.46 -4.78 -7.99
N ARG A 14 -11.35 -5.27 -8.85
CA ARG A 14 -11.28 -6.66 -9.32
C ARG A 14 -9.98 -6.90 -10.10
N VAL A 15 -9.27 -7.97 -9.74
CA VAL A 15 -8.04 -8.40 -10.42
C VAL A 15 -8.34 -9.68 -11.20
N PRO A 16 -8.15 -9.69 -12.53
CA PRO A 16 -8.28 -10.91 -13.32
C PRO A 16 -7.42 -12.04 -12.76
N GLY A 17 -8.00 -13.24 -12.62
CA GLY A 17 -7.32 -14.41 -12.06
C GLY A 17 -7.42 -14.56 -10.54
N LEU A 18 -7.96 -13.57 -9.82
CA LEU A 18 -8.30 -13.72 -8.40
C LEU A 18 -9.80 -14.00 -8.21
N ALA A 19 -10.14 -14.73 -7.14
CA ALA A 19 -11.53 -14.99 -6.77
C ALA A 19 -12.27 -13.69 -6.40
N SER A 20 -13.60 -13.68 -6.56
CA SER A 20 -14.41 -12.53 -6.14
C SER A 20 -14.22 -12.23 -4.65
N GLY A 21 -14.04 -10.96 -4.31
CA GLY A 21 -13.73 -10.53 -2.95
C GLY A 21 -12.28 -10.71 -2.52
N THR A 22 -11.40 -11.21 -3.40
CA THR A 22 -9.95 -11.24 -3.20
C THR A 22 -9.30 -10.08 -3.95
N TYR A 23 -8.42 -9.36 -3.25
CA TYR A 23 -7.76 -8.16 -3.76
C TYR A 23 -6.27 -8.24 -3.49
N LEU A 24 -5.47 -7.60 -4.33
CA LEU A 24 -4.09 -7.30 -3.99
C LEU A 24 -4.08 -6.13 -2.99
N SER A 25 -3.41 -6.32 -1.86
CA SER A 25 -3.38 -5.34 -0.78
C SER A 25 -2.14 -4.44 -0.90
N TRP A 26 -2.32 -3.18 -0.52
CA TRP A 26 -1.23 -2.25 -0.32
C TRP A 26 -0.50 -2.62 0.99
N PHE A 27 0.70 -3.19 0.89
CA PHE A 27 1.43 -3.74 2.04
C PHE A 27 2.65 -2.91 2.48
N GLY A 28 2.69 -1.63 2.14
CA GLY A 28 3.77 -0.72 2.56
C GLY A 28 5.15 -1.01 1.97
N ILE A 29 5.26 -1.92 1.00
CA ILE A 29 6.50 -2.21 0.27
C ILE A 29 6.34 -1.74 -1.17
N HIS A 30 7.18 -0.80 -1.58
CA HIS A 30 7.13 -0.17 -2.90
C HIS A 30 8.53 0.00 -3.47
N ALA A 31 8.65 -0.27 -4.76
CA ALA A 31 9.75 0.23 -5.57
C ALA A 31 9.20 1.33 -6.46
N MET A 32 9.74 2.55 -6.32
CA MET A 32 9.30 3.73 -7.06
C MET A 32 10.47 4.29 -7.85
N THR A 33 10.19 4.92 -8.99
CA THR A 33 11.21 5.61 -9.76
C THR A 33 11.65 6.90 -9.03
N PRO A 34 12.86 7.43 -9.32
CA PRO A 34 13.32 8.68 -8.71
C PRO A 34 12.40 9.88 -8.95
N ARG A 35 11.50 9.83 -9.94
CA ARG A 35 10.49 10.87 -10.22
C ARG A 35 9.66 11.23 -8.99
N LEU A 36 9.43 10.27 -8.09
CA LEU A 36 8.78 10.48 -6.80
C LEU A 36 9.36 11.67 -6.03
N PHE A 37 10.68 11.83 -6.01
CA PHE A 37 11.33 12.90 -5.25
C PHE A 37 10.99 14.28 -5.80
N GLY A 38 10.85 14.43 -7.13
CA GLY A 38 10.39 15.67 -7.73
C GLY A 38 8.95 16.01 -7.34
N ILE A 39 8.07 15.00 -7.32
CA ILE A 39 6.68 15.16 -6.88
C ILE A 39 6.60 15.63 -5.42
N LEU A 40 7.38 15.01 -4.53
CA LEU A 40 7.48 15.37 -3.12
C LEU A 40 8.07 16.78 -2.92
N GLU A 41 9.08 17.14 -3.71
CA GLU A 41 9.65 18.49 -3.70
C GLU A 41 8.63 19.54 -4.12
N ASP A 42 7.85 19.27 -5.17
CA ASP A 42 6.77 20.16 -5.60
C ASP A 42 5.72 20.32 -4.49
N ASP A 43 5.36 19.23 -3.81
CA ASP A 43 4.40 19.26 -2.70
C ASP A 43 4.92 20.10 -1.54
N TYR A 44 6.22 19.99 -1.23
CA TYR A 44 6.88 20.83 -0.24
C TYR A 44 6.86 22.32 -0.62
N ARG A 45 7.35 22.66 -1.82
CA ARG A 45 7.47 24.05 -2.29
C ARG A 45 6.13 24.75 -2.39
N LEU A 46 5.10 24.02 -2.80
CA LEU A 46 3.75 24.55 -2.99
C LEU A 46 2.86 24.37 -1.75
N GLY A 47 3.42 23.85 -0.65
CA GLY A 47 2.70 23.67 0.60
C GLY A 47 1.51 22.70 0.52
N ARG A 48 1.53 21.76 -0.43
CA ARG A 48 0.46 20.76 -0.59
C ARG A 48 0.57 19.72 0.52
N LYS A 49 -0.26 19.90 1.54
CA LYS A 49 -0.29 19.07 2.73
C LYS A 49 -1.69 18.51 2.93
N GLU A 50 -1.76 17.26 3.36
CA GLU A 50 -2.98 16.65 3.85
C GLU A 50 -2.86 16.52 5.36
N ARG A 51 -3.82 17.09 6.09
CA ARG A 51 -3.82 17.11 7.56
C ARG A 51 -2.52 17.66 8.17
N GLY A 52 -1.88 18.61 7.48
CA GLY A 52 -0.65 19.28 7.95
C GLY A 52 0.66 18.60 7.53
N GLU A 53 0.60 17.46 6.85
CA GLU A 53 1.76 16.67 6.45
C GLU A 53 1.83 16.47 4.93
N ILE A 54 3.03 16.32 4.40
CA ILE A 54 3.23 15.85 3.02
C ILE A 54 3.07 14.35 3.03
N GLN A 55 2.07 13.84 2.30
CA GLN A 55 1.73 12.42 2.30
C GLN A 55 2.42 11.69 1.15
N LEU A 56 3.11 10.59 1.46
CA LEU A 56 3.68 9.71 0.45
C LEU A 56 2.61 9.09 -0.46
N THR A 57 1.45 8.77 0.10
CA THR A 57 0.31 8.16 -0.63
C THR A 57 -0.19 9.06 -1.77
N SER A 58 -0.20 10.38 -1.55
CA SER A 58 -0.62 11.37 -2.54
C SER A 58 0.42 11.55 -3.64
N ALA A 59 1.70 11.59 -3.26
CA ALA A 59 2.81 11.64 -4.22
C ALA A 59 2.84 10.37 -5.11
N GLN A 60 2.62 9.21 -4.50
CA GLN A 60 2.52 7.94 -5.22
C GLN A 60 1.31 7.91 -6.15
N ALA A 61 0.13 8.39 -5.72
CA ALA A 61 -1.04 8.47 -6.58
C ALA A 61 -0.82 9.36 -7.82
N ARG A 62 -0.08 10.47 -7.65
CA ARG A 62 0.36 11.31 -8.79
C ARG A 62 1.31 10.54 -9.69
N LEU A 63 2.31 9.85 -9.14
CA LEU A 63 3.24 9.03 -9.91
C LEU A 63 2.53 7.93 -10.72
N CYS A 64 1.50 7.28 -10.15
CA CYS A 64 0.67 6.30 -10.85
C CYS A 64 -0.07 6.88 -12.07
N GLY A 65 -0.31 8.19 -12.09
CA GLY A 65 -0.90 8.88 -13.25
C GLY A 65 0.12 9.29 -14.31
N GLU A 66 1.41 9.30 -13.97
CA GLU A 66 2.51 9.69 -14.85
C GLU A 66 3.21 8.45 -15.47
N GLU A 67 3.27 7.33 -14.76
CA GLU A 67 4.06 6.14 -15.12
C GLU A 67 3.28 4.83 -14.93
N PRO A 68 3.64 3.73 -15.62
CA PRO A 68 3.03 2.43 -15.38
C PRO A 68 3.15 1.98 -13.92
N TYR A 69 2.02 1.59 -13.33
CA TYR A 69 1.96 1.12 -11.95
C TYR A 69 1.69 -0.38 -11.91
N LEU A 70 2.62 -1.14 -11.35
CA LEU A 70 2.57 -2.60 -11.31
C LEU A 70 2.36 -3.11 -9.87
N ALA A 71 1.68 -4.24 -9.75
CA ALA A 71 1.57 -5.00 -8.52
C ALA A 71 2.19 -6.38 -8.72
N THR A 72 2.78 -6.94 -7.67
CA THR A 72 3.36 -8.29 -7.70
C THR A 72 2.85 -9.10 -6.51
N ILE A 73 2.75 -10.42 -6.72
CA ILE A 73 2.44 -11.38 -5.67
C ILE A 73 3.76 -11.92 -5.15
N VAL A 74 4.01 -11.70 -3.86
CA VAL A 74 5.22 -12.19 -3.19
C VAL A 74 4.90 -13.51 -2.50
N SER A 75 5.73 -14.53 -2.72
CA SER A 75 5.67 -15.76 -1.94
C SER A 75 6.26 -15.51 -0.55
N GLY A 76 5.41 -15.44 0.46
CA GLY A 76 5.83 -15.22 1.84
C GLY A 76 4.64 -15.14 2.79
N ALA A 77 4.94 -15.00 4.08
CA ALA A 77 3.94 -14.73 5.10
C ALA A 77 3.94 -13.24 5.44
N ARG A 78 2.75 -12.63 5.49
CA ARG A 78 2.55 -11.27 5.98
C ARG A 78 2.30 -11.31 7.49
N HIS A 79 3.04 -10.48 8.21
CA HIS A 79 2.82 -10.20 9.62
C HIS A 79 2.66 -8.69 9.79
N ASP A 80 1.44 -8.24 10.09
CA ASP A 80 1.16 -6.84 10.40
C ASP A 80 1.14 -6.67 11.91
N THR A 81 2.21 -6.09 12.47
CA THR A 81 2.37 -5.95 13.91
C THR A 81 1.80 -4.64 14.47
N GLY A 82 1.10 -3.86 13.63
CA GLY A 82 0.43 -2.63 14.06
C GLY A 82 -0.89 -2.87 14.80
N ASP A 83 -1.47 -4.06 14.64
CA ASP A 83 -2.67 -4.50 15.36
C ASP A 83 -2.28 -5.47 16.51
N PRO A 84 -2.78 -5.29 17.75
CA PRO A 84 -2.41 -6.15 18.87
C PRO A 84 -2.73 -7.64 18.68
N MET A 85 -3.82 -7.98 17.98
CA MET A 85 -4.19 -9.38 17.76
C MET A 85 -3.33 -10.01 16.67
N ALA A 86 -3.05 -9.27 15.59
CA ALA A 86 -2.13 -9.70 14.55
C ALA A 86 -0.69 -9.82 15.07
N TRP A 87 -0.31 -8.99 16.04
CA TRP A 87 0.95 -9.13 16.77
C TRP A 87 1.04 -10.45 17.53
N LEU A 88 0.02 -10.81 18.33
CA LEU A 88 0.00 -12.10 19.04
C LEU A 88 0.09 -13.29 18.08
N ALA A 89 -0.67 -13.25 16.97
CA ALA A 89 -0.61 -14.28 15.94
C ALA A 89 0.79 -14.39 15.30
N THR A 90 1.49 -13.27 15.16
CA THR A 90 2.87 -13.23 14.66
C THR A 90 3.85 -13.92 15.59
N GLN A 91 3.72 -13.70 16.90
CA GLN A 91 4.55 -14.35 17.91
C GLN A 91 4.39 -15.87 17.86
N ASP A 92 3.16 -16.37 17.73
CA ASP A 92 2.90 -17.80 17.59
C ASP A 92 3.44 -18.38 16.29
N ALA A 93 3.34 -17.64 15.18
CA ALA A 93 3.83 -18.09 13.87
C ALA A 93 5.34 -18.17 13.79
N LEU A 94 6.06 -17.27 14.47
CA LEU A 94 7.52 -17.16 14.42
C LEU A 94 8.23 -17.85 15.59
N ARG A 95 7.49 -18.42 16.55
CA ARG A 95 8.10 -19.13 17.67
C ARG A 95 8.96 -20.31 17.16
N PRO A 96 10.17 -20.53 17.70
CA PRO A 96 10.98 -21.70 17.35
C PRO A 96 10.20 -22.99 17.61
N ARG A 97 10.28 -23.95 16.69
CA ARG A 97 9.79 -25.31 16.92
C ARG A 97 10.91 -26.09 17.63
N SER A 98 10.69 -26.38 18.92
CA SER A 98 11.49 -27.32 19.71
C SER A 98 11.19 -28.76 19.34
#